data_AF-A0AAW0IRJ4-F1
#
_entry.id   AF-A0AAW0IRJ4-F1
#
_cell.length_a   1.000
_cell.length_b   1.000
_cell.length_c   1.000
_cell.angle_alpha   90.00
_cell.angle_beta   90.00
_cell.angle_gamma   90.00
#
_symmetry.space_group_name_H-M   'P 1'
#
loop_
_entity.id
_entity.type
_entity.pdbx_description
1 polymer ?
#
loop_
_entity_poly.entity_id
_entity_poly.type
_entity_poly.pdbx_seq_one_letter_code
_entity_poly.pdbx_strand_id
1 'polypeptide(L)'
;MGKKKEKKIQHYSSSQKILLVGEGNFSFSACLAKAFGSATNMVATCLHSKDALRRKHQSSGPHLAELKSRGCLVLYEINVCDMNQNPSLMSMKFDVIIFNFPHAGHCGLNETDRLLIE
;
A
#
# COMPACT_ATOMS: atom_id res chain seq x y z
N MET A 1 4.24 19.59 21.96
CA MET A 1 3.75 19.09 20.65
C MET A 1 2.23 18.95 20.71
N GLY A 2 1.47 19.77 19.97
CA GLY A 2 0.01 19.63 19.93
C GLY A 2 -0.40 18.32 19.23
N LYS A 3 -1.36 17.58 19.79
CA LYS A 3 -1.94 16.41 19.12
C LYS A 3 -2.58 16.88 17.80
N LYS A 4 -2.11 16.38 16.65
CA LYS A 4 -2.80 16.58 15.37
C LYS A 4 -4.23 16.05 15.50
N LYS A 5 -5.22 16.85 15.08
CA LYS A 5 -6.64 16.45 15.09
C LYS A 5 -6.82 15.22 14.18
N GLU A 6 -7.53 14.21 14.67
CA GLU A 6 -7.83 12.99 13.93
C GLU A 6 -8.61 13.33 12.64
N LYS A 7 -8.19 12.75 11.51
CA LYS A 7 -8.89 12.83 10.24
C LYS A 7 -9.57 11.49 9.96
N LYS A 8 -10.84 11.54 9.55
CA LYS A 8 -11.62 10.35 9.18
C LYS A 8 -12.09 10.46 7.73
N ILE A 9 -11.98 9.35 7.00
CA ILE A 9 -12.40 9.20 5.60
C ILE A 9 -13.16 7.89 5.53
N GLN A 10 -14.49 7.96 5.48
CA GLN A 10 -15.38 6.79 5.58
C GLN A 10 -15.00 5.89 6.77
N HIS A 11 -14.50 4.68 6.51
CA HIS A 11 -14.13 3.67 7.50
C HIS A 11 -12.68 3.82 8.01
N TYR A 12 -11.88 4.72 7.42
CA TYR A 12 -10.48 4.89 7.74
C TYR A 12 -10.27 6.12 8.63
N SER A 13 -9.38 5.99 9.60
CA SER A 13 -8.94 7.05 10.48
C SER A 13 -7.43 7.19 10.49
N SER A 14 -6.94 8.43 10.58
CA SER A 14 -5.52 8.73 10.72
C SER A 14 -4.89 8.21 12.02
N SER A 15 -5.69 7.71 12.97
CA SER A 15 -5.24 7.10 14.23
C SER A 15 -5.04 5.57 14.16
N GLN A 16 -5.62 4.91 13.16
CA GLN A 16 -5.57 3.45 13.00
C GLN A 16 -4.20 2.99 12.50
N LYS A 17 -3.72 1.84 12.96
CA LYS A 17 -2.62 1.12 12.30
C LYS A 17 -3.17 0.38 11.09
N ILE A 18 -2.67 0.72 9.90
CA ILE A 18 -3.22 0.24 8.63
C ILE A 18 -2.18 -0.60 7.90
N LEU A 19 -2.58 -1.80 7.48
CA LEU A 19 -1.82 -2.63 6.55
C LEU A 19 -2.51 -2.58 5.18
N LEU A 20 -1.77 -2.21 4.13
CA LEU A 20 -2.24 -2.28 2.74
C LEU A 20 -1.55 -3.47 2.07
N VAL A 21 -2.36 -4.41 1.59
CA VAL A 21 -1.93 -5.72 1.13
C VAL A 21 -2.01 -5.79 -0.39
N GLY A 22 -0.91 -6.20 -1.02
CA GLY A 22 -0.91 -6.52 -2.45
C GLY A 22 -0.97 -5.30 -3.36
N GLU A 23 -0.35 -4.19 -2.96
CA GLU A 23 -0.31 -2.98 -3.77
C GLU A 23 0.36 -3.26 -5.12
N GLY A 24 -0.31 -2.82 -6.20
CA GLY A 24 0.26 -2.74 -7.54
C GLY A 24 1.17 -1.52 -7.65
N ASN A 25 0.63 -0.40 -8.14
CA ASN A 25 1.39 0.84 -8.32
C ASN A 25 1.41 1.79 -7.11
N PHE A 26 0.90 1.37 -5.94
CA PHE A 26 0.87 2.14 -4.69
C PHE A 26 -0.01 3.41 -4.69
N SER A 27 -0.83 3.62 -5.72
CA SER A 27 -1.63 4.85 -5.86
C SER A 27 -2.65 5.03 -4.74
N PHE A 28 -3.36 3.96 -4.34
CA PHE A 28 -4.33 4.02 -3.25
C PHE A 28 -3.66 4.35 -1.90
N SER A 29 -2.57 3.65 -1.56
CA SER A 29 -1.78 3.95 -0.35
C SER A 29 -1.32 5.41 -0.33
N ALA A 30 -0.78 5.91 -1.45
CA ALA A 30 -0.28 7.28 -1.54
C ALA A 30 -1.41 8.31 -1.38
N CYS A 31 -2.58 8.06 -1.98
CA CYS A 31 -3.77 8.90 -1.82
C CYS A 31 -4.24 8.95 -0.36
N LEU A 32 -4.33 7.80 0.31
CA LEU A 32 -4.73 7.71 1.71
C LEU A 32 -3.74 8.43 2.64
N ALA A 33 -2.44 8.19 2.43
CA ALA A 33 -1.35 8.87 3.14
C ALA A 33 -1.42 10.40 2.97
N LYS A 34 -1.69 10.88 1.76
CA LYS A 34 -1.85 12.31 1.46
C LYS A 34 -3.06 12.90 2.16
N ALA A 35 -4.20 12.21 2.14
CA ALA A 35 -5.42 12.67 2.79
C ALA A 35 -5.25 12.78 4.33
N PHE A 36 -4.60 11.79 4.94
CA PHE A 36 -4.22 11.85 6.36
C PHE A 36 -3.12 12.88 6.64
N GLY A 37 -2.23 13.12 5.68
CA GLY A 37 -1.09 14.03 5.82
C GLY A 37 0.08 13.42 6.61
N SER A 38 0.01 12.12 6.92
CA SER A 38 1.04 11.30 7.55
C SER A 38 0.76 9.83 7.19
N ALA A 39 1.80 9.01 7.19
CA ALA A 39 1.70 7.58 6.95
C ALA A 39 2.56 6.76 7.93
N THR A 40 2.99 7.35 9.04
CA THR A 40 3.83 6.69 10.07
C THR A 40 3.20 5.45 10.71
N ASN A 41 1.89 5.31 10.60
CA ASN A 41 1.06 4.21 11.08
C ASN A 41 0.58 3.28 9.94
N MET A 42 1.13 3.44 8.73
CA MET A 42 0.77 2.65 7.57
C MET A 42 1.94 1.76 7.13
N VAL A 43 1.61 0.51 6.81
CA VAL A 43 2.52 -0.44 6.16
C VAL A 43 1.92 -0.83 4.81
N ALA A 44 2.63 -0.56 3.72
CA ALA A 44 2.20 -0.92 2.37
C ALA A 44 3.06 -2.06 1.84
N THR A 45 2.43 -3.12 1.34
CA THR A 45 3.12 -4.34 0.90
C THR A 45 2.81 -4.67 -0.55
N CYS A 46 3.79 -5.22 -1.27
CA CYS A 46 3.59 -5.79 -2.60
C CYS A 46 4.31 -7.12 -2.76
N LEU A 47 3.81 -7.97 -3.66
CA LEU A 47 4.44 -9.25 -4.01
C LEU A 47 5.75 -9.06 -4.81
N HIS A 48 5.86 -7.96 -5.56
CA HIS A 48 6.98 -7.74 -6.47
C HIS A 48 8.21 -7.19 -5.75
N SER A 49 9.40 -7.57 -6.23
CA SER A 49 10.66 -6.90 -5.87
C SER A 49 10.68 -5.46 -6.41
N LYS A 50 11.56 -4.61 -5.86
CA LYS A 50 11.72 -3.22 -6.33
C LYS A 50 11.96 -3.13 -7.84
N ASP A 51 12.79 -4.01 -8.39
CA ASP A 51 13.13 -3.99 -9.81
C ASP A 51 11.99 -4.50 -10.67
N ALA A 52 11.30 -5.56 -10.24
CA ALA A 52 10.10 -6.05 -10.92
C ALA A 52 8.99 -5.00 -10.93
N LEU A 53 8.83 -4.28 -9.81
CA LEU A 53 7.86 -3.21 -9.66
C LEU A 53 8.10 -2.07 -10.65
N ARG A 54 9.36 -1.64 -10.82
CA ARG A 54 9.72 -0.59 -11.79
C ARG A 54 9.40 -0.98 -13.24
N ARG A 55 9.49 -2.27 -13.57
CA ARG A 55 9.16 -2.78 -14.91
C ARG A 55 7.67 -2.92 -15.13
N LYS A 56 6.96 -3.50 -14.16
CA LYS A 56 5.52 -3.83 -14.25
C LYS A 56 4.61 -2.63 -13.99
N HIS A 57 5.01 -1.77 -13.07
CA HIS A 57 4.23 -0.62 -12.61
C HIS A 57 5.07 0.65 -12.71
N GLN A 58 5.26 1.14 -13.93
CA GLN A 58 6.10 2.31 -14.20
C GLN A 58 5.58 3.56 -13.47
N SER A 59 4.26 3.61 -13.23
CA SER A 59 3.59 4.67 -12.49
C SER A 59 3.86 4.66 -10.97
N SER A 60 4.53 3.64 -10.42
CA SER A 60 4.73 3.49 -8.97
C SER A 60 5.72 4.48 -8.36
N GLY A 61 6.66 5.01 -9.15
CA GLY A 61 7.76 5.86 -8.65
C GLY A 61 7.31 7.05 -7.82
N PRO A 62 6.43 7.94 -8.34
CA PRO A 62 5.91 9.08 -7.60
C PRO A 62 5.12 8.67 -6.33
N HIS A 63 4.32 7.60 -6.40
CA HIS A 63 3.54 7.13 -5.26
C HIS A 63 4.43 6.61 -4.13
N LEU A 64 5.49 5.86 -4.46
CA LEU A 64 6.47 5.40 -3.49
C LEU A 64 7.24 6.54 -2.84
N ALA A 65 7.59 7.58 -3.62
CA ALA A 65 8.24 8.78 -3.10
C ALA A 65 7.34 9.51 -2.10
N GLU A 66 6.06 9.68 -2.45
CA GLU A 66 5.03 10.26 -1.57
C GLU A 66 4.92 9.47 -0.25
N LEU A 67 4.78 8.15 -0.33
CA LEU A 67 4.67 7.27 0.84
C LEU A 67 5.87 7.37 1.77
N LYS A 68 7.08 7.31 1.21
CA LYS A 68 8.33 7.44 1.98
C LYS A 68 8.43 8.80 2.65
N SER A 69 8.11 9.88 1.92
CA SER A 69 8.14 11.25 2.46
C SER A 69 7.20 11.44 3.66
N ARG A 70 6.12 10.65 3.73
CA ARG A 70 5.13 10.68 4.81
C ARG A 70 5.39 9.66 5.92
N GLY A 71 6.48 8.91 5.83
CA GLY A 71 6.90 7.93 6.85
C GLY A 71 6.21 6.57 6.75
N CYS A 72 5.64 6.21 5.60
CA CYS A 72 5.10 4.86 5.40
C CYS A 72 6.22 3.82 5.34
N LEU A 73 6.02 2.69 6.02
CA LEU A 73 6.86 1.51 5.82
C LEU A 73 6.41 0.77 4.55
N VAL A 74 7.28 0.69 3.56
CA VAL A 74 7.01 -0.06 2.31
C VAL A 74 7.82 -1.35 2.31
N LEU A 75 7.13 -2.50 2.26
CA LEU A 75 7.72 -3.83 2.20
C LEU A 75 7.49 -4.44 0.81
N TYR A 76 8.52 -5.10 0.29
CA TYR A 76 8.51 -5.75 -1.02
C TYR A 76 8.58 -7.25 -0.81
N GLU A 77 8.23 -8.01 -1.84
CA GLU A 77 8.32 -9.48 -1.83
C GLU A 77 7.52 -10.12 -0.69
N ILE A 78 6.40 -9.49 -0.33
CA ILE A 78 5.45 -10.02 0.65
C ILE A 78 4.42 -10.84 -0.08
N ASN A 79 4.48 -12.16 0.11
CA ASN A 79 3.43 -13.06 -0.34
C ASN A 79 2.32 -13.12 0.71
N VAL A 80 1.08 -12.88 0.28
CA VAL A 80 -0.08 -12.84 1.18
C VAL A 80 -0.33 -14.20 1.84
N CYS A 81 0.02 -15.30 1.16
CA CYS A 81 -0.17 -16.66 1.67
C CYS A 81 0.73 -17.01 2.85
N ASP A 82 1.88 -16.33 3.01
CA ASP A 82 2.86 -16.58 4.08
C ASP A 82 3.19 -15.32 4.90
N MET A 83 2.41 -14.26 4.73
CA MET A 83 2.64 -12.95 5.35
C MET A 83 2.69 -13.00 6.88
N ASN A 84 1.97 -13.94 7.50
CA ASN A 84 1.99 -14.16 8.94
C ASN A 84 3.31 -14.75 9.46
N GLN A 85 4.14 -15.31 8.58
CA GLN A 85 5.48 -15.83 8.90
C GLN A 85 6.56 -14.79 8.64
N ASN A 86 6.23 -13.68 7.95
CA ASN A 86 7.20 -12.65 7.64
C ASN A 86 7.72 -11.99 8.94
N PRO A 87 9.04 -11.98 9.21
CA PRO A 87 9.59 -11.45 10.45
C PRO A 87 9.25 -9.99 10.72
N SER A 88 9.07 -9.18 9.66
CA SER A 88 8.70 -7.77 9.78
C SER A 88 7.23 -7.56 10.12
N LEU A 89 6.35 -8.54 9.86
CA LEU A 89 4.90 -8.41 10.03
C LEU A 89 4.32 -9.29 11.14
N MET A 90 4.93 -10.44 11.44
CA MET A 90 4.42 -11.43 12.38
C MET A 90 4.15 -10.87 13.79
N SER A 91 4.91 -9.87 14.23
CA SER A 91 4.77 -9.22 15.53
C SER A 91 3.91 -7.95 15.50
N MET A 92 3.47 -7.51 14.33
CA MET A 92 2.67 -6.29 14.16
C MET A 92 1.17 -6.58 14.34
N LYS A 93 0.45 -5.60 14.89
CA LYS A 93 -1.02 -5.60 14.99
C LYS A 93 -1.57 -4.40 14.23
N PHE A 94 -2.66 -4.63 13.51
CA PHE A 94 -3.32 -3.64 12.67
C PHE A 94 -4.78 -3.52 13.07
N ASP A 95 -5.29 -2.29 13.07
CA ASP A 95 -6.71 -2.02 13.29
C ASP A 95 -7.51 -2.25 11.99
N VAL A 96 -6.87 -2.02 10.85
CA VAL A 96 -7.46 -2.18 9.52
C VAL A 96 -6.46 -2.86 8.59
N ILE A 97 -6.93 -3.89 7.88
CA ILE A 97 -6.22 -4.52 6.77
C ILE A 97 -7.01 -4.19 5.50
N ILE A 98 -6.34 -3.57 4.53
CA ILE A 98 -6.92 -3.18 3.24
C ILE A 98 -6.37 -4.12 2.19
N PHE A 99 -7.25 -4.93 1.60
CA PHE A 99 -6.96 -5.76 0.45
C PHE A 99 -7.93 -5.36 -0.67
N ASN A 100 -7.48 -4.48 -1.56
CA ASN A 100 -8.33 -3.82 -2.53
C ASN A 100 -7.86 -4.13 -3.95
N PHE A 101 -8.81 -4.44 -4.84
CA PHE A 101 -8.55 -4.77 -6.25
C PHE A 101 -7.57 -5.94 -6.49
N PRO A 102 -7.84 -7.14 -5.94
CA PRO A 102 -7.02 -8.31 -6.26
C PRO A 102 -7.03 -8.54 -7.77
N HIS A 103 -5.84 -8.69 -8.34
CA HIS A 103 -5.69 -8.97 -9.75
C HIS A 103 -6.29 -10.36 -10.08
N ALA A 104 -7.23 -10.43 -11.03
CA ALA A 104 -7.98 -11.64 -11.37
C ALA A 104 -7.17 -12.73 -12.11
N GLY A 105 -5.86 -12.53 -12.29
CA GLY A 105 -4.95 -13.53 -12.88
C GLY A 105 -4.70 -13.40 -14.39
N HIS A 106 -5.13 -12.32 -15.03
CA HIS A 106 -4.83 -12.03 -16.45
C HIS A 106 -3.32 -11.90 -16.74
N CYS A 107 -2.81 -12.70 -17.66
CA CYS A 107 -1.41 -12.62 -18.06
C CYS A 107 -1.21 -11.54 -19.14
N GLY A 108 -0.22 -10.67 -18.95
CA GLY A 108 0.23 -9.72 -19.99
C GLY A 108 -0.54 -8.39 -20.06
N LEU A 109 -1.40 -8.11 -19.07
CA LEU A 109 -2.05 -6.81 -18.93
C LEU A 109 -1.36 -5.96 -17.87
N ASN A 110 -1.27 -4.66 -18.14
CA ASN A 110 -0.59 -3.63 -17.35
C ASN A 110 -1.60 -2.53 -17.00
N GLU A 111 -1.27 -1.63 -16.07
CA GLU A 111 -2.19 -0.54 -15.65
C GLU A 111 -2.65 0.41 -16.78
N THR A 112 -2.01 0.37 -17.95
CA THR A 112 -2.35 1.17 -19.12
C THR A 112 -3.34 0.47 -20.06
N ASP A 113 -3.57 -0.83 -19.88
CA ASP A 113 -4.39 -1.62 -20.78
C ASP A 113 -5.87 -1.40 -20.49
N ARG A 114 -6.56 -0.82 -21.47
CA ARG A 114 -7.98 -0.42 -21.36
C ARG A 114 -8.92 -1.58 -21.05
N LEU A 115 -8.51 -2.81 -21.35
CA LEU A 115 -9.23 -4.05 -21.05
C LEU A 115 -9.39 -4.29 -19.53
N LEU A 116 -8.66 -3.57 -18.68
CA LEU A 116 -8.81 -3.63 -17.23
C LEU A 116 -9.88 -2.66 -16.67
N ILE A 117 -10.49 -1.82 -17.51
CA ILE A 117 -11.45 -0.76 -17.10
C ILE A 117 -12.90 -1.11 -17.52
N GLU A 118 -13.14 -2.29 -18.09
CA GLU A 118 -14.49 -2.75 -18.47
C GLU A 118 -15.27 -3.39 -17.32
#